data_AF-A0A8C9A4Y7-F1
#
_entry.id   AF-A0A8C9A4Y7-F1
#
_cell.length_a   1.000
_cell.length_b   1.000
_cell.length_c   1.000
_cell.angle_alpha   90.00
_cell.angle_beta   90.00
_cell.angle_gamma   90.00
#
_symmetry.space_group_name_H-M   'P 1'
#
loop_
_entity.id
_entity.type
_entity.pdbx_description
1 polymer ?
#
loop_
_entity_poly.entity_id
_entity_poly.type
_entity_poly.pdbx_seq_one_letter_code
_entity_poly.pdbx_strand_id
1 'polypeptide(L)'
;MMEAEKPHNLLSAGWRPRRASDVVQSKPKVEDQLKICGHKRDADVFELFLSKKELTEVIDLSRFKNLKYLWLHHNKLHGITFLTRNYCLAELYLNNNAIFDLEGLRCLPSLHILMLHHNELTNIDATVKELKGMLNLKTLTLYQNPLCQYNLYRLYVIYHLPGVELLDRNQVTEKERRSMITIFNHKKAHIIQSIAFRGKVDASWNPRSPFKQKPAQKVPSEDAVFVRSMKRSVMTMTSLNWDTVPTREEKYLEEKHTEPAQMLRVTLR
;
A
#
# COMPACT_ATOMS: atom_id res chain seq x y z
N MET A 1 -8.13 39.32 -43.91
CA MET A 1 -7.29 39.51 -42.72
C MET A 1 -8.24 39.70 -41.56
N MET A 2 -8.43 38.80 -40.60
CA MET A 2 -7.45 37.99 -39.90
C MET A 2 -8.03 36.59 -39.61
N GLU A 3 -7.22 35.57 -39.86
CA GLU A 3 -7.41 34.21 -39.36
C GLU A 3 -7.24 34.22 -37.84
N ALA A 4 -8.17 33.60 -37.12
CA ALA A 4 -8.02 33.33 -35.69
C ALA A 4 -7.72 31.83 -35.52
N GLU A 5 -6.50 31.57 -35.09
CA GLU A 5 -5.88 30.26 -34.88
C GLU A 5 -6.62 29.42 -33.83
N LYS A 6 -6.79 28.12 -34.14
CA LYS A 6 -7.28 27.10 -33.20
C LYS A 6 -6.17 26.77 -32.20
N PRO A 7 -6.45 26.65 -30.88
CA PRO A 7 -5.44 26.18 -29.95
C PRO A 7 -5.24 24.67 -30.08
N HIS A 8 -3.97 24.31 -30.10
CA HIS A 8 -3.40 22.99 -30.29
C HIS A 8 -3.84 21.96 -29.24
N ASN A 9 -4.09 20.74 -29.75
CA ASN A 9 -4.26 19.50 -29.04
C ASN A 9 -3.09 19.23 -28.06
N LEU A 10 -3.42 18.99 -26.79
CA LEU A 10 -2.58 18.24 -25.87
C LEU A 10 -3.32 16.99 -25.43
N LEU A 11 -2.63 15.87 -25.62
CA LEU A 11 -3.05 14.49 -25.43
C LEU A 11 -3.49 14.23 -23.97
N SER A 12 -4.79 14.13 -23.74
CA SER A 12 -5.35 13.40 -22.60
C SER A 12 -5.70 11.99 -23.05
N ALA A 13 -5.13 10.99 -22.39
CA ALA A 13 -5.34 9.58 -22.63
C ALA A 13 -6.84 9.21 -22.73
N GLY A 14 -7.31 9.06 -23.97
CA GLY A 14 -8.04 7.89 -24.44
C GLY A 14 -9.25 7.40 -23.65
N TRP A 15 -10.10 8.26 -23.07
CA TRP A 15 -11.44 7.82 -22.70
C TRP A 15 -12.29 7.72 -23.97
N ARG A 16 -12.37 6.53 -24.58
CA ARG A 16 -13.30 6.27 -25.70
C ARG A 16 -14.67 5.94 -25.10
N PRO A 17 -15.74 6.68 -25.45
CA PRO A 17 -17.08 6.35 -24.99
C PRO A 17 -17.52 4.99 -25.55
N ARG A 18 -18.35 4.29 -24.77
CA ARG A 18 -18.98 3.00 -25.07
C ARG A 18 -19.43 2.92 -26.53
N ARG A 19 -18.79 2.08 -27.35
CA ARG A 19 -19.31 1.78 -28.69
C ARG A 19 -20.24 0.58 -28.57
N ALA A 20 -21.50 0.75 -29.00
CA ALA A 20 -22.49 -0.33 -29.00
C ALA A 20 -22.02 -1.61 -29.75
N SER A 21 -21.03 -1.49 -30.65
CA SER A 21 -20.38 -2.62 -31.34
C SER A 21 -19.72 -3.63 -30.40
N ASP A 22 -19.28 -3.20 -29.23
CA ASP A 22 -18.41 -3.98 -28.35
C ASP A 22 -19.25 -4.87 -27.40
N VAL A 23 -20.38 -4.36 -26.91
CA VAL A 23 -21.42 -5.16 -26.21
C VAL A 23 -21.92 -6.30 -27.09
N VAL A 24 -22.11 -6.04 -28.38
CA VAL A 24 -22.64 -6.99 -29.37
C VAL A 24 -21.70 -8.19 -29.56
N GLN A 25 -20.39 -8.05 -29.33
CA GLN A 25 -19.45 -9.16 -29.45
C GLN A 25 -19.51 -10.16 -28.29
N SER A 26 -19.85 -9.71 -27.09
CA SER A 26 -19.81 -10.58 -25.91
C SER A 26 -20.99 -11.53 -25.84
N LYS A 27 -22.18 -11.09 -26.28
CA LYS A 27 -23.41 -11.90 -26.28
C LYS A 27 -23.29 -13.26 -26.98
N PRO A 28 -22.84 -13.35 -28.26
CA PRO A 28 -22.69 -14.63 -28.93
C PRO A 28 -21.66 -15.52 -28.25
N LYS A 29 -20.58 -14.96 -27.71
CA LYS A 29 -19.54 -15.72 -27.01
C LYS A 29 -20.06 -16.35 -25.71
N VAL A 30 -20.92 -15.65 -24.97
CA VAL A 30 -21.61 -16.24 -23.80
C VAL A 30 -22.56 -17.34 -24.25
N GLU A 31 -23.37 -17.10 -25.27
CA GLU A 31 -24.33 -18.10 -25.77
C GLU A 31 -23.65 -19.35 -26.33
N ASP A 32 -22.54 -19.20 -27.04
CA ASP A 32 -21.74 -20.31 -27.55
C ASP A 32 -21.12 -21.11 -26.41
N GLN A 33 -20.64 -20.45 -25.36
CA GLN A 33 -20.15 -21.15 -24.17
C GLN A 33 -21.27 -21.93 -23.47
N LEU A 34 -22.48 -21.37 -23.36
CA LEU A 34 -23.63 -22.07 -22.77
C LEU A 34 -24.01 -23.32 -23.59
N LYS A 35 -23.94 -23.24 -24.92
CA LYS A 35 -24.16 -24.39 -25.81
C LYS A 35 -23.10 -25.47 -25.59
N ILE A 36 -21.82 -25.09 -25.48
CA ILE A 36 -20.70 -26.02 -25.24
C ILE A 36 -20.87 -26.73 -23.88
N CYS A 37 -21.26 -26.00 -22.84
CA CYS A 37 -21.48 -26.55 -21.50
C CYS A 37 -22.81 -27.33 -21.36
N GLY A 38 -23.67 -27.31 -22.38
CA GLY A 38 -24.94 -28.05 -22.38
C GLY A 38 -25.99 -27.54 -21.38
N HIS A 39 -25.85 -26.30 -20.89
CA HIS A 39 -26.79 -25.74 -19.93
C HIS A 39 -28.12 -25.38 -20.60
N LYS A 40 -29.22 -25.98 -20.11
CA LYS A 40 -30.58 -25.74 -20.64
C LYS A 40 -31.31 -24.59 -19.94
N ARG A 41 -30.92 -24.24 -18.71
CA ARG A 41 -31.52 -23.16 -17.92
C ARG A 41 -30.43 -22.27 -17.35
N ASP A 42 -30.68 -20.96 -17.32
CA ASP A 42 -29.75 -19.97 -16.74
C ASP A 42 -29.48 -20.21 -15.24
N ALA A 43 -30.41 -20.87 -14.53
CA ALA A 43 -30.25 -21.23 -13.12
C ALA A 43 -29.24 -22.36 -12.87
N ASP A 44 -28.94 -23.17 -13.88
CA ASP A 44 -28.01 -24.31 -13.78
C ASP A 44 -26.57 -23.91 -14.11
N VAL A 45 -26.35 -22.64 -14.47
CA VAL A 45 -25.03 -22.10 -14.80
C VAL A 45 -24.29 -21.71 -13.52
N PHE A 46 -23.36 -22.56 -13.11
CA PHE A 46 -22.48 -22.31 -11.96
C PHE A 46 -21.12 -21.74 -12.38
N GLU A 47 -20.72 -21.98 -13.62
CA GLU A 47 -19.38 -21.77 -14.14
C GLU A 47 -19.45 -21.13 -15.53
N LEU A 48 -18.65 -20.09 -15.77
CA LEU A 48 -18.62 -19.43 -17.07
C LEU A 48 -17.19 -19.12 -17.51
N PHE A 49 -16.77 -19.77 -18.60
CA PHE A 49 -15.45 -19.62 -19.19
C PHE A 49 -15.49 -18.66 -20.38
N LEU A 50 -14.92 -17.48 -20.21
CA LEU A 50 -14.87 -16.41 -21.23
C LEU A 50 -13.45 -15.87 -21.41
N SER A 51 -12.45 -16.68 -21.11
CA SER A 51 -11.04 -16.29 -21.22
C SER A 51 -10.52 -16.30 -22.65
N LYS A 52 -9.55 -15.43 -22.95
CA LYS A 52 -8.88 -15.32 -24.26
C LYS A 52 -9.86 -15.08 -25.42
N LYS A 53 -10.85 -14.22 -25.21
CA LYS A 53 -11.88 -13.90 -26.20
C LYS A 53 -11.80 -12.47 -26.72
N GLU A 54 -10.76 -11.73 -26.35
CA GLU A 54 -10.57 -10.31 -26.69
C GLU A 54 -11.79 -9.44 -26.37
N LEU A 55 -12.49 -9.76 -25.28
CA LEU A 55 -13.67 -9.01 -24.86
C LEU A 55 -13.25 -7.63 -24.36
N THR A 56 -13.82 -6.57 -24.93
CA THR A 56 -13.70 -5.20 -24.40
C THR A 56 -14.80 -4.88 -23.40
N GLU A 57 -15.96 -5.50 -23.54
CA GLU A 57 -17.09 -5.43 -22.63
C GLU A 57 -17.76 -6.80 -22.48
N VAL A 58 -18.55 -6.99 -21.42
CA VAL A 58 -19.36 -8.19 -21.19
C VAL A 58 -20.81 -7.77 -21.01
N ILE A 59 -21.73 -8.52 -21.62
CA ILE A 59 -23.17 -8.38 -21.34
C ILE A 59 -23.47 -8.54 -19.85
N ASP A 60 -24.55 -7.92 -19.38
CA ASP A 60 -24.99 -8.10 -18.00
C ASP A 60 -25.27 -9.59 -17.71
N LEU A 61 -24.61 -10.11 -16.68
CA LEU A 61 -24.68 -11.51 -16.25
C LEU A 61 -25.73 -11.72 -15.14
N SER A 62 -26.59 -10.73 -14.90
CA SER A 62 -27.63 -10.75 -13.88
C SER A 62 -28.63 -11.90 -13.98
N ARG A 63 -28.76 -12.52 -15.17
CA ARG A 63 -29.58 -13.74 -15.37
C ARG A 63 -29.01 -14.97 -14.67
N PHE A 64 -27.69 -15.06 -14.48
CA PHE A 64 -27.01 -16.23 -13.88
C PHE A 64 -26.90 -16.08 -12.36
N LYS A 65 -28.03 -16.25 -11.67
CA LYS A 65 -28.12 -16.03 -10.21
C LYS A 65 -27.24 -16.96 -9.37
N ASN A 66 -27.00 -18.16 -9.88
CA ASN A 66 -26.24 -19.20 -9.19
C ASN A 66 -24.77 -19.29 -9.65
N LEU A 67 -24.29 -18.31 -10.42
CA LEU A 67 -22.92 -18.28 -10.90
C LEU A 67 -21.94 -18.20 -9.73
N LYS A 68 -21.02 -19.16 -9.64
CA LYS A 68 -19.99 -19.27 -8.59
C LYS A 68 -18.60 -18.95 -9.11
N TYR A 69 -18.29 -19.35 -10.35
CA TYR A 69 -16.96 -19.19 -10.93
C TYR A 69 -17.03 -18.47 -12.27
N LEU A 70 -16.23 -17.42 -12.42
CA LEU A 70 -16.17 -16.64 -13.64
C LEU A 70 -14.72 -16.41 -14.09
N TRP A 71 -14.39 -16.94 -15.26
CA TRP A 71 -13.09 -16.77 -15.90
C TRP A 71 -13.16 -15.76 -17.04
N LEU A 72 -12.58 -14.59 -16.81
CA LEU A 72 -12.50 -13.48 -17.78
C LEU A 72 -11.06 -13.05 -18.04
N HIS A 73 -10.09 -13.91 -17.70
CA HIS A 73 -8.68 -13.59 -17.87
C HIS A 73 -8.25 -13.51 -19.33
N HIS A 74 -7.21 -12.71 -19.61
CA HIS A 74 -6.72 -12.46 -20.97
C HIS A 74 -7.79 -11.89 -21.91
N ASN A 75 -8.43 -10.80 -21.50
CA ASN A 75 -9.35 -10.03 -22.33
C ASN A 75 -8.85 -8.57 -22.38
N LYS A 76 -9.68 -7.65 -22.88
CA LYS A 76 -9.38 -6.22 -23.00
C LYS A 76 -10.42 -5.40 -22.22
N LEU A 77 -10.89 -5.93 -21.09
CA LEU A 77 -11.93 -5.30 -20.28
C LEU A 77 -11.40 -4.04 -19.60
N HIS A 78 -12.21 -2.98 -19.61
CA HIS A 78 -11.88 -1.71 -18.98
C HIS A 78 -12.57 -1.47 -17.62
N GLY A 79 -13.68 -2.16 -17.36
CA GLY A 79 -14.46 -2.03 -16.11
C GLY A 79 -15.35 -3.24 -15.86
N ILE A 80 -16.04 -3.25 -14.72
CA ILE A 80 -16.77 -4.43 -14.19
C ILE A 80 -18.26 -4.10 -13.93
N THR A 81 -18.94 -3.56 -14.94
CA THR A 81 -20.36 -3.16 -14.80
C THR A 81 -21.37 -4.27 -15.06
N PHE A 82 -20.92 -5.52 -15.25
CA PHE A 82 -21.75 -6.64 -15.73
C PHE A 82 -22.11 -7.68 -14.66
N LEU A 83 -21.69 -7.47 -13.40
CA LEU A 83 -21.92 -8.39 -12.28
C LEU A 83 -23.09 -7.97 -11.39
N THR A 84 -24.14 -7.43 -12.00
CA THR A 84 -25.30 -6.94 -11.26
C THR A 84 -26.10 -8.13 -10.72
N ARG A 85 -26.23 -8.26 -9.39
CA ARG A 85 -27.01 -9.32 -8.70
C ARG A 85 -26.41 -10.74 -8.72
N ASN A 86 -25.12 -10.92 -9.03
CA ASN A 86 -24.44 -12.23 -8.91
C ASN A 86 -23.93 -12.49 -7.48
N TYR A 87 -24.85 -12.52 -6.51
CA TYR A 87 -24.49 -12.59 -5.09
C TYR A 87 -23.75 -13.87 -4.68
N CYS A 88 -23.94 -14.96 -5.42
CA CYS A 88 -23.32 -16.26 -5.16
C CYS A 88 -21.92 -16.43 -5.75
N LEU A 89 -21.37 -15.40 -6.41
CA LEU A 89 -20.05 -15.48 -7.03
C LEU A 89 -18.97 -15.66 -5.96
N ALA A 90 -18.23 -16.76 -6.07
CA ALA A 90 -17.18 -17.14 -5.12
C ALA A 90 -15.78 -16.82 -5.65
N GLU A 91 -15.57 -17.00 -6.96
CA GLU A 91 -14.26 -16.82 -7.60
C GLU A 91 -14.38 -16.01 -8.88
N LEU A 92 -13.54 -14.97 -8.98
CA LEU A 92 -13.52 -14.05 -10.11
C LEU A 92 -12.09 -13.86 -10.61
N TYR A 93 -11.87 -14.28 -11.86
CA TYR A 93 -10.58 -14.17 -12.54
C TYR A 93 -10.62 -13.09 -13.61
N LEU A 94 -10.01 -11.95 -13.33
CA LEU A 94 -9.97 -10.76 -14.19
C LEU A 94 -8.53 -10.36 -14.55
N ASN A 95 -7.57 -11.27 -14.38
CA ASN A 95 -6.18 -10.97 -14.67
C ASN A 95 -5.89 -10.81 -16.17
N ASN A 96 -4.85 -10.04 -16.50
CA ASN A 96 -4.48 -9.72 -17.88
C ASN A 96 -5.65 -9.06 -18.62
N ASN A 97 -6.12 -7.94 -18.09
CA ASN A 97 -7.12 -7.05 -18.71
C ASN A 97 -6.59 -5.60 -18.65
N ALA A 98 -7.42 -4.62 -19.03
CA ALA A 98 -7.10 -3.20 -18.99
C ALA A 98 -8.03 -2.45 -18.01
N ILE A 99 -8.33 -3.08 -16.87
CA ILE A 99 -9.32 -2.57 -15.90
C ILE A 99 -8.69 -1.42 -15.13
N PHE A 100 -9.30 -0.24 -15.21
CA PHE A 100 -8.86 0.96 -14.49
C PHE A 100 -9.74 1.30 -13.28
N ASP A 101 -10.98 0.80 -13.26
CA ASP A 101 -11.96 1.01 -12.19
C ASP A 101 -12.66 -0.30 -11.80
N LEU A 102 -12.92 -0.46 -10.51
CA LEU A 102 -13.59 -1.61 -9.89
C LEU A 102 -15.04 -1.31 -9.49
N GLU A 103 -15.59 -0.19 -9.94
CA GLU A 103 -17.00 0.12 -9.76
C GLU A 103 -17.90 -1.05 -10.20
N GLY A 104 -18.79 -1.47 -9.31
CA GLY A 104 -19.71 -2.61 -9.51
C GLY A 104 -19.37 -3.86 -8.68
N LEU A 105 -18.15 -3.98 -8.13
CA LEU A 105 -17.78 -5.12 -7.28
C LEU A 105 -18.36 -5.10 -5.86
N ARG A 106 -18.87 -3.96 -5.38
CA ARG A 106 -19.40 -3.81 -4.00
C ARG A 106 -20.50 -4.80 -3.63
N CYS A 107 -21.20 -5.35 -4.62
CA CYS A 107 -22.39 -6.17 -4.44
C CYS A 107 -22.12 -7.69 -4.41
N LEU A 108 -20.88 -8.12 -4.16
CA LEU A 108 -20.47 -9.54 -4.19
C LEU A 108 -20.07 -10.05 -2.80
N PRO A 109 -21.04 -10.34 -1.90
CA PRO A 109 -20.75 -10.71 -0.52
C PRO A 109 -20.07 -12.08 -0.37
N SER A 110 -20.28 -12.99 -1.33
CA SER A 110 -19.74 -14.36 -1.28
C SER A 110 -18.39 -14.52 -1.98
N LEU A 111 -17.76 -13.43 -2.44
CA LEU A 111 -16.49 -13.52 -3.15
C LEU A 111 -15.34 -13.83 -2.19
N HIS A 112 -14.61 -14.91 -2.46
CA HIS A 112 -13.46 -15.35 -1.66
C HIS A 112 -12.13 -15.19 -2.43
N ILE A 113 -12.15 -15.32 -3.75
CA ILE A 113 -10.97 -15.22 -4.61
C ILE A 113 -11.20 -14.15 -5.68
N LEU A 114 -10.31 -13.16 -5.72
CA LEU A 114 -10.29 -12.12 -6.74
C LEU A 114 -8.89 -11.97 -7.33
N MET A 115 -8.78 -12.24 -8.63
CA MET A 115 -7.53 -12.05 -9.36
C MET A 115 -7.59 -10.84 -10.28
N LEU A 116 -6.82 -9.80 -9.96
CA LEU A 116 -6.78 -8.52 -10.68
C LEU A 116 -5.36 -8.14 -11.12
N HIS A 117 -4.40 -9.06 -11.06
CA HIS A 117 -3.05 -8.78 -11.52
C HIS A 117 -3.00 -8.51 -13.03
N HIS A 118 -2.02 -7.71 -13.46
CA HIS A 118 -1.89 -7.21 -14.84
C HIS A 118 -3.18 -6.49 -15.28
N ASN A 119 -3.45 -5.35 -14.65
CA ASN A 119 -4.52 -4.41 -14.99
C ASN A 119 -3.99 -2.97 -14.87
N GLU A 120 -4.85 -1.98 -15.07
CA GLU A 120 -4.50 -0.55 -15.11
C GLU A 120 -5.00 0.22 -13.88
N LEU A 121 -5.12 -0.45 -12.72
CA LEU A 121 -5.60 0.19 -11.50
C LEU A 121 -4.56 1.19 -10.96
N THR A 122 -4.93 2.47 -10.91
CA THR A 122 -4.04 3.58 -10.52
C THR A 122 -4.32 4.15 -9.13
N ASN A 123 -5.57 4.08 -8.65
CA ASN A 123 -5.98 4.71 -7.40
C ASN A 123 -6.27 3.67 -6.32
N ILE A 124 -5.38 3.58 -5.33
CA ILE A 124 -5.49 2.62 -4.23
C ILE A 124 -6.71 2.90 -3.33
N ASP A 125 -7.08 4.16 -3.12
CA ASP A 125 -8.21 4.52 -2.27
C ASP A 125 -9.53 4.12 -2.90
N ALA A 126 -9.67 4.36 -4.21
CA ALA A 126 -10.83 3.93 -4.98
C ALA A 126 -10.95 2.39 -4.97
N THR A 127 -9.86 1.68 -5.29
CA THR A 127 -9.80 0.21 -5.24
C THR A 127 -10.23 -0.32 -3.87
N VAL A 128 -9.61 0.16 -2.79
CA VAL A 128 -9.92 -0.29 -1.42
C VAL A 128 -11.37 0.02 -1.03
N LYS A 129 -11.91 1.18 -1.42
CA LYS A 129 -13.30 1.56 -1.14
C LYS A 129 -14.29 0.57 -1.75
N GLU A 130 -14.06 0.11 -2.98
CA GLU A 130 -14.89 -0.90 -3.64
C GLU A 130 -14.76 -2.26 -2.94
N LEU A 131 -13.54 -2.65 -2.54
CA LEU A 131 -13.27 -3.96 -1.95
C LEU A 131 -13.69 -4.09 -0.49
N LYS A 132 -13.79 -2.98 0.27
CA LYS A 132 -14.04 -2.98 1.72
C LYS A 132 -15.36 -3.66 2.12
N GLY A 133 -16.35 -3.69 1.22
CA GLY A 133 -17.64 -4.33 1.46
C GLY A 133 -17.60 -5.87 1.41
N MET A 134 -16.54 -6.46 0.85
CA MET A 134 -16.43 -7.91 0.69
C MET A 134 -15.81 -8.55 1.93
N LEU A 135 -16.66 -8.98 2.85
CA LEU A 135 -16.24 -9.54 4.14
C LEU A 135 -15.56 -10.92 4.02
N ASN A 136 -15.88 -11.67 2.96
CA ASN A 136 -15.40 -13.04 2.75
C ASN A 136 -14.17 -13.13 1.85
N LEU A 137 -13.62 -11.99 1.39
CA LEU A 137 -12.49 -11.98 0.47
C LEU A 137 -11.21 -12.44 1.18
N LYS A 138 -10.70 -13.61 0.80
CA LYS A 138 -9.49 -14.22 1.37
C LYS A 138 -8.27 -14.05 0.49
N THR A 139 -8.44 -14.22 -0.82
CA THR A 139 -7.34 -14.19 -1.79
C THR A 139 -7.51 -13.02 -2.74
N LEU A 140 -6.51 -12.14 -2.76
CA LEU A 140 -6.46 -10.97 -3.63
C LEU A 140 -5.11 -10.88 -4.34
N THR A 141 -5.13 -10.63 -5.65
CA THR A 141 -3.91 -10.29 -6.40
C THR A 141 -4.07 -8.97 -7.13
N LEU A 142 -3.14 -8.05 -6.90
CA LEU A 142 -3.07 -6.70 -7.46
C LEU A 142 -1.71 -6.41 -8.12
N TYR A 143 -0.71 -7.29 -8.00
CA TYR A 143 0.60 -7.11 -8.63
C TYR A 143 0.50 -6.83 -10.15
N GLN A 144 1.53 -6.20 -10.73
CA GLN A 144 1.49 -5.61 -12.08
C GLN A 144 0.37 -4.55 -12.28
N ASN A 145 -0.09 -3.84 -11.25
CA ASN A 145 -0.93 -2.65 -11.43
C ASN A 145 -0.13 -1.38 -11.10
N PRO A 146 -0.42 -0.23 -11.73
CA PRO A 146 0.21 1.05 -11.40
C PRO A 146 0.15 1.40 -9.90
N LEU A 147 -0.93 1.04 -9.20
CA LEU A 147 -1.05 1.25 -7.75
C LEU A 147 0.01 0.52 -6.91
N CYS A 148 0.66 -0.51 -7.44
CA CYS A 148 1.72 -1.20 -6.70
C CYS A 148 2.98 -0.35 -6.55
N GLN A 149 3.09 0.76 -7.29
CA GLN A 149 4.20 1.70 -7.17
C GLN A 149 4.12 2.55 -5.90
N TYR A 150 2.96 2.62 -5.23
CA TYR A 150 2.84 3.37 -3.99
C TYR A 150 3.65 2.73 -2.86
N ASN A 151 4.40 3.58 -2.15
CA ASN A 151 5.07 3.17 -0.92
C ASN A 151 4.02 2.64 0.07
N LEU A 152 4.32 1.50 0.69
CA LEU A 152 3.43 0.84 1.65
C LEU A 152 2.08 0.36 1.06
N TYR A 153 1.93 0.22 -0.29
CA TYR A 153 0.66 -0.25 -0.89
C TYR A 153 0.16 -1.53 -0.21
N ARG A 154 1.07 -2.51 0.00
CA ARG A 154 0.77 -3.79 0.62
C ARG A 154 0.20 -3.59 2.03
N LEU A 155 0.85 -2.72 2.83
CA LEU A 155 0.41 -2.45 4.19
C LEU A 155 -0.93 -1.71 4.22
N TYR A 156 -1.14 -0.79 3.28
CA TYR A 156 -2.39 -0.05 3.15
C TYR A 156 -3.57 -0.98 2.82
N VAL A 157 -3.39 -1.88 1.84
CA VAL A 157 -4.41 -2.87 1.47
C VAL A 157 -4.75 -3.76 2.66
N ILE A 158 -3.74 -4.30 3.36
CA ILE A 158 -3.98 -5.18 4.52
C ILE A 158 -4.68 -4.42 5.66
N TYR A 159 -4.36 -3.14 5.89
CA TYR A 159 -5.00 -2.33 6.92
C TYR A 159 -6.49 -2.13 6.66
N HIS A 160 -6.87 -1.87 5.41
CA HIS A 160 -8.26 -1.62 5.04
C HIS A 160 -9.08 -2.88 4.74
N LEU A 161 -8.42 -3.97 4.36
CA LEU A 161 -9.03 -5.27 4.05
C LEU A 161 -8.50 -6.34 5.01
N PRO A 162 -8.93 -6.33 6.29
CA PRO A 162 -8.39 -7.24 7.31
C PRO A 162 -8.71 -8.71 7.06
N GLY A 163 -9.74 -9.04 6.26
CA GLY A 163 -10.14 -10.40 5.90
C GLY A 163 -9.22 -11.09 4.88
N VAL A 164 -8.39 -10.34 4.16
CA VAL A 164 -7.49 -10.91 3.14
C VAL A 164 -6.38 -11.70 3.82
N GLU A 165 -6.29 -12.99 3.51
CA GLU A 165 -5.28 -13.94 4.01
C GLU A 165 -4.09 -14.06 3.05
N LEU A 166 -4.34 -14.00 1.74
CA LEU A 166 -3.33 -14.12 0.68
C LEU A 166 -3.36 -12.87 -0.20
N LEU A 167 -2.28 -12.10 -0.20
CA LEU A 167 -2.12 -10.90 -1.03
C LEU A 167 -0.89 -11.03 -1.92
N ASP A 168 -1.07 -10.92 -3.23
CA ASP A 168 0.02 -10.97 -4.24
C ASP A 168 0.90 -12.22 -4.13
N ARG A 169 0.24 -13.39 -3.96
CA ARG A 169 0.85 -14.70 -3.76
C ARG A 169 1.61 -14.87 -2.44
N ASN A 170 1.62 -13.86 -1.58
CA ASN A 170 2.26 -13.89 -0.27
C ASN A 170 1.23 -13.88 0.85
N GLN A 171 1.36 -14.81 1.80
CA GLN A 171 0.49 -14.87 2.97
C GLN A 171 0.65 -13.60 3.80
N VAL A 172 -0.47 -13.06 4.27
CA VAL A 172 -0.49 -11.89 5.17
C VAL A 172 -0.13 -12.37 6.56
N THR A 173 1.01 -11.91 7.06
CA THR A 173 1.52 -12.30 8.37
C THR A 173 0.95 -11.42 9.47
N GLU A 174 0.85 -11.96 10.70
CA GLU A 174 0.46 -11.15 11.86
C GLU A 174 1.44 -10.01 12.14
N LYS A 175 2.73 -10.19 11.84
CA LYS A 175 3.74 -9.13 12.00
C LYS A 175 3.39 -7.91 11.16
N GLU A 176 2.99 -8.12 9.91
CA GLU A 176 2.53 -7.05 9.03
C GLU A 176 1.28 -6.38 9.64
N ARG A 177 0.28 -7.16 10.06
CA ARG A 177 -0.96 -6.62 10.67
C ARG A 177 -0.67 -5.78 11.92
N ARG A 178 0.21 -6.23 12.81
CA ARG A 178 0.63 -5.48 14.01
C ARG A 178 1.34 -4.19 13.64
N SER A 179 2.26 -4.25 12.66
CA SER A 179 3.03 -3.09 12.20
C SER A 179 2.11 -1.98 11.66
N MET A 180 1.03 -2.33 10.94
CA MET A 180 0.07 -1.36 10.42
C MET A 180 -0.70 -0.63 11.51
N ILE A 181 -1.03 -1.29 12.63
CA ILE A 181 -1.69 -0.62 13.74
C ILE A 181 -0.77 0.50 14.25
N THR A 182 0.52 0.22 14.41
CA THR A 182 1.51 1.23 14.82
C THR A 182 1.66 2.38 13.81
N ILE A 183 1.56 2.09 12.51
CA ILE A 183 1.78 3.08 11.43
C ILE A 183 0.53 3.92 11.15
N PHE A 184 -0.65 3.30 11.06
CA PHE A 184 -1.89 3.93 10.58
C PHE A 184 -2.88 4.26 11.68
N ASN A 185 -2.75 3.65 12.86
CA ASN A 185 -3.68 3.87 13.97
C ASN A 185 -2.95 3.95 15.31
N HIS A 186 -2.24 5.06 15.52
CA HIS A 186 -1.48 5.29 16.75
C HIS A 186 -2.33 5.20 18.03
N LYS A 187 -3.61 5.59 17.99
CA LYS A 187 -4.52 5.44 19.14
C LYS A 187 -4.76 3.97 19.46
N LYS A 188 -5.06 3.15 18.45
CA LYS A 188 -5.22 1.69 18.62
C LYS A 188 -3.91 1.02 18.99
N ALA A 189 -2.78 1.49 18.48
CA ALA A 189 -1.45 1.02 18.83
C ALA A 189 -1.14 1.27 20.31
N HIS A 190 -1.38 2.49 20.78
CA HIS A 190 -1.23 2.87 22.18
C HIS A 190 -2.13 2.03 23.08
N ILE A 191 -3.39 1.81 22.70
CA ILE A 191 -4.31 0.96 23.47
C ILE A 191 -3.75 -0.47 23.58
N ILE A 192 -3.36 -1.08 22.46
CA ILE A 192 -2.79 -2.44 22.46
C ILE A 192 -1.50 -2.51 23.30
N GLN A 193 -0.64 -1.51 23.23
CA GLN A 193 0.56 -1.41 24.07
C GLN A 193 0.18 -1.27 25.55
N SER A 194 -0.76 -0.40 25.92
CA SER A 194 -1.20 -0.24 27.32
C SER A 194 -1.85 -1.49 27.90
N ILE A 195 -2.56 -2.27 27.07
CA ILE A 195 -3.13 -3.58 27.46
C ILE A 195 -2.00 -4.60 27.66
N ALA A 196 -1.03 -4.66 26.75
CA ALA A 196 0.12 -5.55 26.84
C ALA A 196 1.01 -5.21 28.05
N PHE A 197 1.06 -3.93 28.45
CA PHE A 197 1.81 -3.43 29.59
C PHE A 197 0.93 -3.13 30.81
N ARG A 198 -0.22 -3.81 31.01
CA ARG A 198 -1.06 -3.77 32.24
C ARG A 198 -1.14 -2.40 32.96
N GLY A 199 -1.19 -1.29 32.21
CA GLY A 199 -0.85 0.05 32.73
C GLY A 199 -1.80 1.12 32.19
N LYS A 200 -2.25 2.01 33.09
CA LYS A 200 -3.27 3.04 32.86
C LYS A 200 -2.94 3.94 31.65
N VAL A 201 -3.99 4.35 30.94
CA VAL A 201 -3.94 5.08 29.66
C VAL A 201 -3.76 6.59 29.91
N ASP A 202 -2.70 7.21 29.38
CA ASP A 202 -2.55 8.67 29.37
C ASP A 202 -3.11 9.28 28.07
N ALA A 203 -4.05 10.22 28.21
CA ALA A 203 -4.93 10.71 27.16
C ALA A 203 -4.41 11.90 26.32
N SER A 204 -3.09 12.19 26.34
CA SER A 204 -2.55 13.47 25.81
C SER A 204 -1.89 13.41 24.42
N TRP A 205 -1.98 12.31 23.67
CA TRP A 205 -1.19 12.12 22.45
C TRP A 205 -1.92 12.47 21.13
N ASN A 206 -1.26 13.21 20.22
CA ASN A 206 -1.88 13.74 18.99
C ASN A 206 -1.05 13.43 17.71
N PRO A 207 -1.57 12.74 16.67
CA PRO A 207 -0.80 12.34 15.48
C PRO A 207 -0.93 13.30 14.28
N ARG A 208 0.17 13.56 13.57
CA ARG A 208 0.16 14.21 12.24
C ARG A 208 -0.05 13.18 11.11
N SER A 209 -0.77 13.58 10.07
CA SER A 209 -1.12 12.75 8.89
C SER A 209 0.11 12.33 8.05
N PRO A 210 0.23 11.05 7.64
CA PRO A 210 1.38 10.54 6.89
C PRO A 210 1.31 10.75 5.36
N PHE A 211 0.22 11.31 4.83
CA PHE A 211 0.05 11.50 3.39
C PHE A 211 0.55 12.87 2.93
N LYS A 212 1.83 12.94 2.55
CA LYS A 212 2.34 13.97 1.63
C LYS A 212 2.95 13.29 0.41
N GLN A 213 2.45 13.63 -0.77
CA GLN A 213 3.15 13.33 -2.02
C GLN A 213 4.55 13.95 -1.95
N LYS A 214 5.57 13.21 -2.41
CA LYS A 214 6.93 13.77 -2.55
C LYS A 214 6.86 14.98 -3.49
N PRO A 215 7.31 16.19 -3.09
CA PRO A 215 7.72 17.16 -4.09
C PRO A 215 8.90 16.57 -4.87
N ALA A 216 8.94 16.81 -6.18
CA ALA A 216 10.03 16.41 -7.06
C ALA A 216 11.38 16.71 -6.39
N GLN A 217 12.28 15.72 -6.36
CA GLN A 217 13.61 15.86 -5.79
C GLN A 217 14.34 16.99 -6.53
N LYS A 218 14.43 18.18 -5.91
CA LYS A 218 15.50 19.12 -6.24
C LYS A 218 16.79 18.47 -5.75
N VAL A 219 17.61 18.06 -6.71
CA VAL A 219 18.99 17.65 -6.48
C VAL A 219 19.67 18.78 -5.69
N PRO A 220 20.19 18.56 -4.48
CA PRO A 220 20.91 19.60 -3.76
C PRO A 220 22.18 19.93 -4.53
N SER A 221 22.49 21.21 -4.73
CA SER A 221 23.78 21.63 -5.28
C SER A 221 24.92 21.10 -4.39
N GLU A 222 26.05 20.77 -5.01
CA GLU A 222 27.20 20.11 -4.38
C GLU A 222 27.70 20.82 -3.11
N ASP A 223 27.48 22.14 -3.02
CA ASP A 223 27.81 22.98 -1.87
C ASP A 223 27.09 22.56 -0.57
N ALA A 224 25.87 22.04 -0.65
CA ALA A 224 25.10 21.64 0.54
C ALA A 224 25.65 20.37 1.18
N VAL A 225 26.28 19.49 0.39
CA VAL A 225 26.91 18.25 0.89
C VAL A 225 28.23 18.58 1.57
N PHE A 226 29.00 19.53 1.03
CA PHE A 226 30.25 20.00 1.61
C PHE A 226 30.05 20.67 2.98
N VAL A 227 29.08 21.57 3.10
CA VAL A 227 28.74 22.25 4.37
C VAL A 227 28.26 21.27 5.45
N ARG A 228 27.54 20.20 5.05
CA ARG A 228 27.02 19.18 5.98
C ARG A 228 28.12 18.21 6.46
N SER A 229 29.13 17.97 5.64
CA SER A 229 30.32 17.20 6.01
C SER A 229 31.20 17.99 7.00
N MET A 230 31.36 19.30 6.77
CA MET A 230 32.13 20.18 7.65
C MET A 230 31.50 20.31 9.05
N LYS A 231 30.16 20.39 9.14
CA LYS A 231 29.43 20.42 10.43
C LYS A 231 29.52 19.15 11.26
N ARG A 232 29.86 17.99 10.67
CA ARG A 232 30.09 16.73 11.43
C ARG A 232 31.53 16.57 11.92
N SER A 233 32.48 17.37 11.41
CA SER A 233 33.89 17.35 11.84
C SER A 233 34.27 18.47 12.83
N VAL A 234 33.35 19.38 13.18
CA VAL A 234 33.61 20.34 14.27
C VAL A 234 33.29 19.66 15.60
N MET A 235 34.23 18.86 16.10
CA MET A 235 34.39 18.77 17.55
C MET A 235 34.72 20.18 18.05
N THR A 236 34.04 20.61 19.10
CA THR A 236 34.36 21.85 19.82
C THR A 236 35.83 21.83 20.23
N MET A 237 36.69 22.56 19.50
CA MET A 237 37.99 22.95 20.03
C MET A 237 37.71 23.97 21.13
N THR A 238 37.62 23.50 22.37
CA THR A 238 37.89 24.35 23.53
C THR A 238 39.32 24.83 23.41
N SER A 239 39.50 26.09 23.03
CA SER A 239 40.81 26.75 23.12
C SER A 239 41.19 26.84 24.60
N LEU A 240 42.02 25.91 25.04
CA LEU A 240 42.67 25.98 26.35
C LEU A 240 43.70 27.11 26.29
N ASN A 241 43.62 28.06 27.23
CA ASN A 241 44.54 29.18 27.28
C ASN A 241 45.85 28.73 27.94
N TRP A 242 46.91 28.56 27.15
CA TRP A 242 48.17 27.94 27.61
C TRP A 242 48.93 28.77 28.65
N ASP A 243 48.62 30.06 28.76
CA ASP A 243 49.21 30.97 29.75
C ASP A 243 48.69 30.72 31.18
N THR A 244 47.68 29.85 31.35
CA THR A 244 47.11 29.47 32.66
C THR A 244 47.56 28.09 33.13
N VAL A 245 48.43 27.41 32.39
CA VAL A 245 48.92 26.07 32.73
C VAL A 245 50.25 26.19 33.48
N PRO A 246 50.34 25.84 34.77
CA PRO A 246 51.57 25.93 35.53
C PRO A 246 52.65 25.05 34.90
N THR A 247 53.83 25.61 34.75
CA THR A 247 54.99 24.88 34.22
C THR A 247 55.50 23.87 35.26
N ARG A 248 56.20 22.85 34.77
CA ARG A 248 56.69 21.73 35.60
C ARG A 248 57.53 22.19 36.79
N GLU A 249 58.21 23.33 36.68
CA GLU A 249 59.06 23.91 37.72
C GLU A 249 58.25 24.62 38.83
N GLU A 250 57.08 25.19 38.50
CA GLU A 250 56.19 25.85 39.46
C GLU A 250 55.50 24.84 40.40
N LYS A 251 55.19 23.64 39.90
CA LYS A 251 54.63 22.54 40.72
C LYS A 251 55.55 22.05 41.83
N TYR A 252 56.88 22.11 41.64
CA TYR A 252 57.84 21.64 42.65
C TYR A 252 58.07 22.64 43.78
N LEU A 253 57.66 23.91 43.61
CA LEU A 253 57.77 24.93 44.65
C LEU A 253 56.58 24.91 45.62
N GLU A 254 55.41 24.43 45.19
CA GLU A 254 54.23 24.28 46.05
C GLU A 254 54.30 23.07 47.00
N GLU A 255 55.05 22.02 46.65
CA GLU A 255 55.16 20.79 47.48
C GLU A 255 56.09 20.92 48.72
N LYS A 256 56.76 22.06 48.93
CA LYS A 256 57.74 22.21 50.04
C LYS A 256 57.13 22.52 51.41
N HIS A 257 55.82 22.66 51.53
CA HIS A 257 55.15 22.95 52.81
C HIS A 257 53.99 22.00 53.10
N THR A 258 54.29 20.73 53.37
CA THR A 258 53.34 19.86 54.07
C THR A 258 54.10 18.88 54.95
N GLU A 259 53.68 18.81 56.21
CA GLU A 259 54.31 18.16 57.36
C GLU A 259 54.68 16.68 57.14
N PRO A 260 55.71 16.14 57.83
CA PRO A 260 56.12 14.76 57.64
C PRO A 260 55.05 13.76 58.10
N ALA A 261 54.75 12.79 57.23
CA ALA A 261 53.77 11.74 57.47
C ALA A 261 54.13 10.86 58.69
N GLN A 262 53.19 10.71 59.63
CA GLN A 262 53.32 9.81 60.77
C GLN A 262 53.04 8.35 60.38
N MET A 263 53.95 7.45 60.77
CA MET A 263 53.85 6.01 60.53
C MET A 263 53.01 5.35 61.63
N LEU A 264 51.82 4.84 61.30
CA LEU A 264 50.99 4.05 62.22
C LEU A 264 51.37 2.56 62.13
N ARG A 265 51.92 2.00 63.22
CA ARG A 265 52.13 0.54 63.36
C ARG A 265 50.91 -0.08 64.05
N VAL A 266 50.22 -0.95 63.33
CA VAL A 266 49.15 -1.79 63.88
C VAL A 266 49.76 -3.11 64.35
N THR A 267 49.71 -3.38 65.66
CA THR A 267 50.04 -4.70 66.22
C THR A 267 48.75 -5.50 66.39
N LEU A 268 48.68 -6.66 65.74
CA LEU A 268 47.59 -7.61 65.87
C LEU A 268 47.83 -8.49 67.12
N ARG A 269 46.80 -8.64 67.96
CA ARG A 269 46.71 -9.63 69.04
C ARG A 269 45.69 -10.69 68.66
#